data_AF-A0A8T3Q3X1-F1
#
_entry.id   AF-A0A8T3Q3X1-F1
#
_cell.length_a   1.000
_cell.length_b   1.000
_cell.length_c   1.000
_cell.angle_alpha   90.00
_cell.angle_beta   90.00
_cell.angle_gamma   90.00
#
_symmetry.space_group_name_H-M   'P 1'
#
loop_
_entity.id
_entity.type
_entity.pdbx_description
1 polymer ?
#
loop_
_entity_poly.entity_id
_entity_poly.type
_entity_poly.pdbx_seq_one_letter_code
_entity_poly.pdbx_strand_id
1 'polypeptide(L)'
;LQYMRYSISDTAEYGDYVSGPRIIDERIRAEMKQILAEIRDGSFAKRWIEEGRRGAPEFKRLRAENAKAPIEAVGAELRSHMDFIGPKSPPDGWAEGQREKAESVPGEGVA
;
A
#
# COMPACT_ATOMS: atom_id res chain seq x y z
N LEU A 1 12.32 2.25 18.11
CA LEU A 1 12.33 0.77 18.17
C LEU A 1 12.50 0.22 19.58
N GLN A 2 13.31 0.84 20.45
CA GLN A 2 13.54 0.36 21.82
C GLN A 2 12.25 0.17 22.64
N TYR A 3 11.30 1.12 22.55
CA TYR A 3 10.03 1.01 23.28
C TYR A 3 9.12 -0.12 22.79
N MET A 4 9.14 -0.44 21.48
CA MET A 4 8.35 -1.55 20.93
C MET A 4 8.93 -2.90 21.39
N ARG A 5 10.26 -3.07 21.32
CA ARG A 5 10.92 -4.31 21.76
C ARG A 5 10.81 -4.54 23.26
N TYR A 6 10.90 -3.48 24.07
CA TYR A 6 10.62 -3.55 25.50
C TYR A 6 9.18 -4.01 25.82
N SER A 7 8.22 -3.73 24.93
CA SER A 7 6.80 -4.02 25.16
C SER A 7 6.36 -5.41 24.71
N ILE A 8 7.23 -6.16 24.00
CA ILE A 8 6.94 -7.53 23.53
C ILE A 8 7.70 -8.55 24.39
N SER A 9 7.35 -9.82 24.26
CA SER A 9 8.06 -10.88 24.98
C SER A 9 9.47 -11.12 24.44
N ASP A 10 10.38 -11.57 25.30
CA ASP A 10 11.76 -11.94 24.93
C ASP A 10 11.82 -12.92 23.76
N THR A 11 10.86 -13.86 23.69
CA THR A 11 10.74 -14.81 22.57
C THR A 11 10.45 -14.09 21.25
N ALA A 12 9.57 -13.08 21.25
CA ALA A 12 9.25 -12.31 20.07
C ALA A 12 10.41 -11.38 19.68
N GLU A 13 11.10 -10.79 20.65
CA GLU A 13 12.29 -9.98 20.42
C GLU A 13 13.44 -10.80 19.80
N TYR A 14 13.74 -11.98 20.35
CA TYR A 14 14.72 -12.89 19.76
C TYR A 14 14.32 -13.29 18.34
N GLY A 15 13.04 -13.60 18.13
CA GLY A 15 12.47 -13.90 16.82
C GLY A 15 12.67 -12.78 15.79
N ASP A 16 12.42 -11.52 16.20
CA ASP A 16 12.65 -10.32 15.37
C ASP A 16 14.12 -10.21 14.96
N TYR A 17 15.06 -10.35 15.90
CA TYR A 17 16.49 -10.26 15.60
C TYR A 17 16.98 -11.30 14.58
N VAL A 18 16.54 -12.54 14.71
CA VAL A 18 17.03 -13.64 13.86
C VAL A 18 16.28 -13.76 12.54
N SER A 19 15.00 -13.38 12.51
CA SER A 19 14.14 -13.57 11.34
C SER A 19 13.95 -12.31 10.52
N GLY A 20 13.96 -11.12 11.16
CA GLY A 20 13.77 -9.84 10.48
C GLY A 20 14.72 -9.63 9.29
N PRO A 21 16.05 -9.77 9.48
CA PRO A 21 17.03 -9.64 8.40
C PRO A 21 16.93 -10.72 7.31
N ARG A 22 16.28 -11.86 7.59
CA ARG A 22 16.05 -12.93 6.60
C ARG A 22 14.91 -12.59 5.64
N ILE A 23 13.95 -11.79 6.09
CA ILE A 23 12.82 -11.32 5.27
C ILE A 23 13.18 -10.01 4.57
N ILE A 24 13.76 -9.06 5.30
CA ILE A 24 14.22 -7.77 4.78
C ILE A 24 15.74 -7.82 4.63
N ASP A 25 16.18 -8.47 3.56
CA ASP A 25 17.57 -8.67 3.20
C ASP A 25 18.15 -7.52 2.34
N GLU A 26 19.41 -7.65 1.92
CA GLU A 26 20.07 -6.66 1.06
C GLU A 26 19.43 -6.52 -0.32
N ARG A 27 18.79 -7.58 -0.84
CA ARG A 27 18.06 -7.50 -2.11
C ARG A 27 16.86 -6.58 -1.96
N ILE A 28 16.13 -6.67 -0.85
CA ILE A 28 15.02 -5.74 -0.56
C ILE A 28 15.53 -4.30 -0.43
N ARG A 29 16.67 -4.07 0.22
CA ARG A 29 17.27 -2.71 0.28
C ARG A 29 17.68 -2.19 -1.10
N ALA A 30 18.21 -3.05 -1.96
CA ALA A 30 18.55 -2.68 -3.34
C ALA A 30 17.30 -2.29 -4.13
N GLU A 31 16.21 -3.06 -4.02
CA GLU A 31 14.93 -2.74 -4.66
C GLU A 31 14.38 -1.40 -4.17
N MET A 32 14.43 -1.13 -2.86
CA MET A 32 14.02 0.17 -2.30
C MET A 32 14.82 1.34 -2.87
N LYS A 33 16.14 1.17 -3.08
CA LYS A 33 16.98 2.19 -3.72
C LYS A 33 16.62 2.40 -5.18
N GLN A 34 16.31 1.33 -5.89
CA GLN A 34 15.89 1.39 -7.29
C GLN A 34 14.55 2.13 -7.43
N ILE A 35 13.55 1.79 -6.61
CA ILE A 35 12.27 2.50 -6.57
C ILE A 35 12.48 3.99 -6.30
N LEU A 36 13.36 4.35 -5.35
CA LEU A 36 13.68 5.75 -5.08
C LEU A 36 14.35 6.44 -6.29
N ALA A 37 15.22 5.74 -7.01
CA ALA A 37 15.83 6.29 -8.23
C ALA A 37 14.78 6.58 -9.30
N GLU A 38 13.86 5.64 -9.55
CA GLU A 38 12.76 5.79 -10.53
C GLU A 38 11.76 6.90 -10.17
N ILE A 39 11.61 7.19 -8.88
CA ILE A 39 10.84 8.35 -8.42
C ILE A 39 11.61 9.64 -8.72
N ARG A 40 12.91 9.70 -8.39
CA ARG A 40 13.74 10.90 -8.53
C ARG A 40 14.05 11.25 -9.98
N ASP A 41 14.21 10.26 -10.85
CA ASP A 41 14.44 10.48 -12.28
C ASP A 41 13.14 10.70 -13.08
N GLY A 42 11.98 10.57 -12.43
CA GLY A 42 10.66 10.82 -13.01
C GLY A 42 10.08 9.66 -13.82
N SER A 43 10.75 8.51 -13.90
CA SER A 43 10.26 7.32 -14.60
C SER A 43 8.91 6.85 -14.05
N PHE A 44 8.75 6.83 -12.72
CA PHE A 44 7.47 6.49 -12.09
C PHE A 44 6.36 7.46 -12.48
N ALA A 45 6.63 8.77 -12.41
CA ALA A 45 5.66 9.81 -12.75
C ALA A 45 5.24 9.72 -14.23
N LYS A 46 6.20 9.49 -15.14
CA LYS A 46 5.93 9.28 -16.56
C LYS A 46 5.02 8.07 -16.79
N ARG A 47 5.32 6.93 -16.18
CA ARG A 47 4.50 5.71 -16.26
C ARG A 47 3.07 5.99 -15.78
N TRP A 48 2.92 6.67 -14.65
CA TRP A 48 1.60 7.01 -14.10
C TRP A 48 0.80 7.93 -15.02
N ILE A 49 1.42 8.98 -15.58
CA ILE A 49 0.74 9.90 -16.51
C ILE A 49 0.31 9.16 -17.78
N GLU A 50 1.16 8.33 -18.35
CA GLU A 50 0.83 7.53 -19.55
C GLU A 50 -0.31 6.55 -19.27
N GLU A 51 -0.29 5.89 -18.13
CA GLU A 51 -1.35 4.99 -17.68
C GLU A 51 -2.68 5.74 -17.50
N GLY A 52 -2.65 6.92 -16.88
CA GLY A 52 -3.80 7.81 -16.75
C GLY A 52 -4.37 8.25 -18.11
N ARG A 53 -3.51 8.60 -19.07
CA ARG A 53 -3.91 8.97 -20.45
C ARG A 53 -4.61 7.81 -21.18
N ARG A 54 -4.30 6.56 -20.83
CA ARG A 54 -4.94 5.35 -21.37
C ARG A 54 -6.22 4.96 -20.61
N GLY A 55 -6.65 5.75 -19.64
CA GLY A 55 -7.82 5.43 -18.81
C GLY A 55 -7.52 4.44 -17.67
N ALA A 56 -6.24 4.29 -17.31
CA ALA A 56 -5.72 3.51 -16.18
C ALA A 56 -6.09 2.01 -16.15
N PRO A 57 -5.95 1.25 -17.26
CA PRO A 57 -6.31 -0.17 -17.34
C PRO A 57 -5.54 -1.09 -16.36
N GLU A 58 -4.21 -0.94 -16.25
CA GLU A 58 -3.37 -1.67 -15.30
C GLU A 58 -3.79 -1.34 -13.86
N PHE A 59 -3.97 -0.06 -13.56
CA PHE A 59 -4.36 0.36 -12.21
C PHE A 59 -5.74 -0.16 -11.80
N LYS A 60 -6.72 -0.13 -12.71
CA LYS A 60 -8.05 -0.71 -12.48
C LYS A 60 -7.99 -2.22 -12.25
N ARG A 61 -7.19 -2.93 -13.05
CA ARG A 61 -6.96 -4.38 -12.87
C ARG A 61 -6.36 -4.66 -11.50
N LEU A 62 -5.28 -3.98 -11.13
CA LEU A 62 -4.62 -4.13 -9.83
C LEU A 62 -5.58 -3.83 -8.68
N ARG A 63 -6.40 -2.77 -8.79
CA ARG A 63 -7.40 -2.44 -7.77
C ARG A 63 -8.44 -3.55 -7.61
N ALA A 64 -9.01 -4.03 -8.72
CA ALA A 64 -10.01 -5.10 -8.70
C ALA A 64 -9.45 -6.41 -8.14
N GLU A 65 -8.19 -6.73 -8.43
CA GLU A 65 -7.50 -7.90 -7.86
C GLU A 65 -7.33 -7.78 -6.34
N ASN A 66 -6.86 -6.62 -5.86
CA ASN A 66 -6.66 -6.39 -4.43
C ASN A 66 -8.00 -6.34 -3.66
N ALA A 67 -9.06 -5.79 -4.25
CA ALA A 67 -10.39 -5.78 -3.64
C ALA A 67 -10.98 -7.20 -3.46
N LYS A 68 -10.52 -8.17 -4.26
CA LYS A 68 -10.94 -9.58 -4.17
C LYS A 68 -10.06 -10.41 -3.24
N ALA A 69 -9.04 -9.83 -2.62
CA ALA A 69 -8.16 -10.56 -1.73
C ALA A 69 -8.95 -11.11 -0.52
N PRO A 70 -8.75 -12.38 -0.11
CA PRO A 70 -9.49 -12.98 1.00
C PRO A 70 -9.40 -12.20 2.33
N ILE A 71 -8.28 -11.50 2.53
CA ILE A 71 -8.04 -10.65 3.70
C ILE A 71 -9.07 -9.51 3.83
N GLU A 72 -9.63 -9.03 2.71
CA GLU A 72 -10.63 -7.96 2.74
C GLU A 72 -11.98 -8.46 3.25
N ALA A 73 -12.41 -9.64 2.80
CA ALA A 73 -13.67 -10.25 3.25
C ALA A 73 -13.60 -10.61 4.74
N VAL A 74 -12.56 -11.35 5.15
CA VAL A 74 -12.37 -11.74 6.55
C VAL A 74 -12.13 -10.51 7.43
N GLY A 75 -11.36 -9.55 6.95
CA GLY A 75 -11.09 -8.31 7.66
C GLY A 75 -12.35 -7.48 7.90
N ALA A 76 -13.24 -7.39 6.90
CA ALA A 76 -14.51 -6.66 7.04
C ALA A 76 -15.42 -7.30 8.11
N GLU A 77 -15.54 -8.63 8.10
CA GLU A 77 -16.29 -9.38 9.10
C GLU A 77 -15.73 -9.15 10.51
N LEU A 78 -14.43 -9.40 10.72
CA LEU A 78 -13.80 -9.21 12.03
C LEU A 78 -13.95 -7.78 12.55
N ARG A 79 -13.76 -6.79 11.67
CA ARG A 79 -13.90 -5.37 12.03
C ARG A 79 -15.35 -5.00 12.38
N SER A 80 -16.35 -5.68 11.81
CA SER A 80 -17.76 -5.44 12.13
C SER A 80 -18.13 -5.81 13.58
N HIS A 81 -17.36 -6.68 14.22
CA HIS A 81 -17.54 -7.08 15.61
C HIS A 81 -16.76 -6.20 16.61
N MET A 82 -16.00 -5.22 16.13
CA MET A 82 -15.17 -4.37 16.96
C MET A 82 -15.80 -2.97 17.08
N ASP A 83 -16.69 -2.79 18.06
CA ASP A 83 -17.41 -1.50 18.25
C ASP A 83 -16.47 -0.30 18.47
N PHE A 84 -15.25 -0.56 18.94
CA PHE A 84 -14.26 0.46 19.27
C PHE A 84 -13.49 1.05 18.07
N ILE A 85 -13.57 0.47 16.86
CA ILE A 85 -12.80 0.95 15.69
C ILE A 85 -13.60 1.78 14.69
N GLY A 86 -14.94 1.78 14.75
CA GLY A 86 -15.79 2.50 13.80
C GLY A 86 -15.46 2.19 12.33
N PRO A 87 -15.66 0.95 11.87
CA PRO A 87 -15.13 0.49 10.59
C PRO A 87 -15.77 1.21 9.40
N LYS A 88 -14.95 1.58 8.41
CA LYS A 88 -15.39 2.20 7.15
C LYS A 88 -15.18 1.23 6.00
N SER A 89 -16.18 1.10 5.15
CA SER A 89 -16.10 0.36 3.89
C SER A 89 -15.87 1.32 2.72
N PRO A 90 -15.12 0.91 1.68
CA PRO A 90 -15.05 1.68 0.45
C PRO A 90 -16.45 1.82 -0.18
N PRO A 91 -16.72 2.93 -0.89
CA PRO A 91 -18.01 3.14 -1.55
C PRO A 91 -18.24 2.12 -2.66
N ASP A 92 -19.51 1.85 -2.96
CA ASP A 92 -19.92 0.94 -4.02
C ASP A 92 -19.30 1.33 -5.37
N GLY A 93 -18.81 0.36 -6.13
CA GLY A 93 -18.17 0.60 -7.44
C GLY A 93 -16.73 1.12 -7.37
N TRP A 94 -16.14 1.28 -6.18
CA TRP A 94 -14.76 1.77 -6.02
C TRP A 94 -13.73 0.87 -6.73
N ALA A 95 -13.90 -0.45 -6.62
CA ALA A 95 -13.01 -1.44 -7.22
C ALA A 95 -13.13 -1.45 -8.76
N GLU A 96 -14.30 -1.11 -9.28
CA GLU A 96 -14.67 -1.06 -10.70
C GLU A 96 -14.31 0.28 -11.36
N GLY A 97 -13.71 1.22 -10.60
CA GLY A 97 -13.20 2.48 -11.13
C GLY A 97 -14.23 3.62 -11.20
N GLN A 98 -15.40 3.45 -10.58
CA GLN A 98 -16.45 4.47 -10.52
C GLN A 98 -16.20 5.39 -9.32
N ARG A 99 -15.36 6.41 -9.49
CA ARG A 99 -15.30 7.55 -8.55
C ARG A 99 -15.79 8.79 -9.27
N GLU A 100 -16.98 9.28 -8.95
CA GLU A 100 -17.41 10.64 -9.29
C GLU A 100 -16.98 11.63 -8.18
N LYS A 101 -15.88 12.35 -8.45
CA LYS A 101 -15.34 13.60 -7.86
C LYS A 101 -14.61 13.54 -6.49
N ALA A 102 -13.61 14.38 -6.19
CA ALA A 102 -13.28 15.73 -6.67
C ALA A 102 -11.76 16.03 -6.85
N GLU A 103 -11.48 17.01 -7.71
CA GLU A 103 -10.26 17.80 -7.95
C GLU A 103 -9.01 17.12 -8.55
N SER A 104 -8.80 17.46 -9.82
CA SER A 104 -7.51 17.68 -10.44
C SER A 104 -6.54 18.35 -9.47
N VAL A 105 -5.42 17.70 -9.15
CA VAL A 105 -4.24 18.46 -8.72
C VAL A 105 -3.72 19.16 -9.97
N PRO A 106 -3.83 20.50 -10.09
CA PRO A 106 -3.13 21.23 -11.13
C PRO A 106 -1.63 21.10 -10.85
N GLY A 107 -0.81 21.06 -11.89
CA GLY A 107 0.63 20.94 -11.74
C GLY A 107 1.18 21.97 -10.75
N GLU A 108 1.80 21.49 -9.67
CA GLU A 108 2.79 22.24 -8.92
C GLU A 108 4.05 21.39 -8.85
N GLY A 109 5.15 22.05 -9.21
CA GLY A 109 6.39 21.44 -9.65
C GLY A 109 7.09 20.62 -8.58
N VAL A 110 7.66 19.50 -9.02
CA VAL A 110 8.85 18.95 -8.40
C VAL A 110 10.02 19.73 -8.99
N ALA A 111 10.47 20.74 -8.25
CA ALA A 111 11.81 21.31 -8.38
C ALA A 111 12.81 20.43 -7.62
#